data_AF-A0A060RNV2-F1
#
_entry.id   AF-A0A060RNV2-F1
#
_cell.length_a   1.000
_cell.length_b   1.000
_cell.length_c   1.000
_cell.angle_alpha   90.00
_cell.angle_beta   90.00
_cell.angle_gamma   90.00
#
_symmetry.space_group_name_H-M   'P 1'
#
loop_
_entity.id
_entity.type
_entity.pdbx_description
1 polymer ?
#
loop_
_entity_poly.entity_id
_entity_poly.type
_entity_poly.pdbx_seq_one_letter_code
_entity_poly.pdbx_strand_id
1 'polypeptide(L)'
;MSKDKYQKQGDAIFAKLEKVNSELFSFTYGALVSQLLKDLELVDEVNEQLEKMGFNIGTRLIEEFLAKSDISFCEDFEETVNVIAKVAFKMFLGISGTVTCVNKESNIFSIIFDNNPLSDFVELPKSLSSLNYCSLLCGVIKGALEQIRIKVNCYFVKDMLKGDDYYELYIQLNEVMKEEILNDEES
;
A
#
# COMPACT_ATOMS: atom_id res chain seq x y z
N MET A 1 7.75 21.02 11.30
CA MET A 1 7.64 20.22 12.54
C MET A 1 6.84 18.93 12.38
N SER A 2 5.87 18.82 11.45
CA SER A 2 5.07 17.58 11.27
C SER A 2 5.79 16.42 10.54
N LYS A 3 6.63 16.70 9.52
CA LYS A 3 7.26 15.64 8.68
C LYS A 3 8.15 14.64 9.44
N ASP A 4 8.83 15.08 10.49
CA ASP A 4 9.73 14.24 11.30
C ASP A 4 8.97 13.43 12.37
N LYS A 5 7.77 13.87 12.76
CA LYS A 5 6.96 13.21 13.79
C LYS A 5 6.61 11.81 13.35
N TYR A 6 6.05 11.66 12.15
CA TYR A 6 5.62 10.37 11.61
C TYR A 6 6.78 9.41 11.36
N GLN A 7 7.93 9.92 10.93
CA GLN A 7 9.12 9.07 10.76
C GLN A 7 9.56 8.47 12.09
N LYS A 8 9.71 9.30 13.13
CA LYS A 8 10.10 8.84 14.48
C LYS A 8 9.09 7.85 15.06
N GLN A 9 7.79 8.09 14.82
CA GLN A 9 6.72 7.21 15.26
C GLN A 9 6.80 5.84 14.56
N GLY A 10 6.96 5.82 13.23
CA GLY A 10 7.17 4.59 12.46
C GLY A 10 8.38 3.79 12.95
N ASP A 11 9.51 4.46 13.20
CA ASP A 11 10.72 3.82 13.73
C ASP A 11 10.50 3.23 15.12
N ALA A 12 9.80 3.94 16.01
CA ALA A 12 9.48 3.48 17.36
C ALA A 12 8.55 2.25 17.36
N ILE A 13 7.57 2.20 16.46
CA ILE A 13 6.67 1.06 16.29
C ILE A 13 7.44 -0.14 15.74
N PHE A 14 8.21 0.06 14.68
CA PHE A 14 9.00 -1.00 14.05
C PHE A 14 10.04 -1.63 14.99
N ALA A 15 10.55 -0.85 15.94
CA ALA A 15 11.46 -1.38 16.97
C ALA A 15 10.78 -2.35 17.93
N LYS A 16 9.49 -2.14 18.25
CA LYS A 16 8.72 -2.93 19.23
C LYS A 16 8.05 -4.16 18.64
N LEU A 17 7.79 -4.17 17.33
CA LEU A 17 7.09 -5.26 16.67
C LEU A 17 7.95 -6.50 16.51
N GLU A 18 7.32 -7.66 16.66
CA GLU A 18 7.89 -8.93 16.22
C GLU A 18 8.06 -8.91 14.70
N LYS A 19 9.21 -9.40 14.24
CA LYS A 19 9.61 -9.35 12.84
C LYS A 19 9.98 -10.73 12.36
N VAL A 20 9.64 -10.99 11.11
CA VAL A 20 10.06 -12.19 10.37
C VAL A 20 11.14 -11.75 9.36
N ASN A 21 12.00 -12.68 8.93
CA ASN A 21 12.96 -12.41 7.87
C ASN A 21 12.24 -11.93 6.60
N SER A 22 12.65 -10.78 6.05
CA SER A 22 12.09 -10.21 4.82
C SER A 22 12.25 -11.13 3.63
N GLU A 23 13.35 -11.89 3.52
CA GLU A 23 13.60 -12.83 2.42
C GLU A 23 12.55 -13.94 2.37
N LEU A 24 12.10 -14.42 3.54
CA LEU A 24 11.02 -15.41 3.61
C LEU A 24 9.74 -14.83 3.00
N PHE A 25 9.44 -13.56 3.27
CA PHE A 25 8.29 -12.87 2.70
C PHE A 25 8.46 -12.67 1.19
N SER A 26 9.63 -12.22 0.73
CA SER A 26 9.96 -12.05 -0.70
C SER A 26 9.79 -13.35 -1.48
N PHE A 27 10.33 -14.46 -0.98
CA PHE A 27 10.20 -15.76 -1.65
C PHE A 27 8.78 -16.31 -1.61
N THR A 28 8.06 -16.11 -0.49
CA THR A 28 6.66 -16.50 -0.41
C THR A 28 5.82 -15.73 -1.43
N TYR A 29 6.07 -14.43 -1.57
CA TYR A 29 5.39 -13.62 -2.57
C TYR A 29 5.77 -14.00 -4.00
N GLY A 30 7.06 -14.23 -4.28
CA GLY A 30 7.52 -14.68 -5.59
C GLY A 30 6.93 -16.05 -5.98
N ALA A 31 6.77 -16.97 -5.02
CA ALA A 31 6.09 -18.24 -5.24
C ALA A 31 4.60 -18.05 -5.56
N LEU A 32 3.92 -17.15 -4.86
CA LEU A 32 2.53 -16.78 -5.14
C LEU A 32 2.37 -16.23 -6.57
N VAL A 33 3.17 -15.23 -6.94
CA VAL A 33 3.12 -14.63 -8.29
C VAL A 33 3.43 -15.68 -9.36
N SER A 34 4.45 -16.51 -9.14
CA SER A 34 4.80 -17.60 -10.05
C SER A 34 3.69 -18.63 -10.21
N GLN A 35 2.91 -18.89 -9.16
CA GLN A 35 1.77 -19.78 -9.21
C GLN A 35 0.62 -19.14 -10.00
N LEU A 36 0.30 -17.86 -9.75
CA LEU A 36 -0.71 -17.13 -10.51
C LEU A 36 -0.39 -17.07 -12.01
N LEU A 37 0.87 -16.83 -12.38
CA LEU A 37 1.32 -16.84 -13.78
C LEU A 37 1.21 -18.20 -14.48
N LYS A 38 1.15 -19.30 -13.72
CA LYS A 38 0.91 -20.65 -14.28
C LYS A 38 -0.57 -20.96 -14.39
N ASP A 39 -1.37 -20.47 -13.45
CA ASP A 39 -2.80 -20.77 -13.35
C ASP A 39 -3.65 -19.85 -14.25
N LEU A 40 -3.16 -18.65 -14.54
CA LEU A 40 -3.83 -17.64 -15.36
C LEU A 40 -3.07 -17.45 -16.68
N GLU A 41 -3.79 -17.46 -17.80
CA GLU A 41 -3.20 -17.35 -19.14
C GLU A 41 -2.82 -15.90 -19.49
N LEU A 42 -3.57 -14.93 -18.95
CA LEU A 42 -3.42 -13.51 -19.25
C LEU A 42 -2.79 -12.76 -18.08
N VAL A 43 -1.76 -11.96 -18.38
CA VAL A 43 -1.05 -11.15 -17.38
C VAL A 43 -1.97 -10.11 -16.72
N ASP A 44 -2.96 -9.62 -17.45
CA ASP A 44 -3.93 -8.67 -16.90
C ASP A 44 -4.81 -9.31 -15.82
N GLU A 45 -5.21 -10.58 -15.98
CA GLU A 45 -5.91 -11.33 -14.94
C GLU A 45 -5.05 -11.53 -13.69
N VAL A 46 -3.74 -11.74 -13.87
CA VAL A 46 -2.78 -11.82 -12.74
C VAL A 46 -2.71 -10.49 -12.00
N ASN A 47 -2.66 -9.37 -12.72
CA ASN A 47 -2.64 -8.03 -12.13
C ASN A 47 -3.90 -7.76 -11.30
N GLU A 48 -5.09 -8.06 -11.86
CA GLU A 48 -6.36 -7.92 -11.16
C GLU A 48 -6.43 -8.82 -9.91
N GLN A 49 -5.97 -10.07 -10.05
CA GLN A 49 -5.99 -11.02 -8.94
C GLN A 49 -5.03 -10.62 -7.82
N LEU A 50 -3.83 -10.13 -8.13
CA LEU A 50 -2.89 -9.60 -7.15
C LEU A 50 -3.48 -8.41 -6.38
N GLU A 51 -4.12 -7.49 -7.10
CA GLU A 51 -4.77 -6.34 -6.48
C GLU A 51 -5.93 -6.78 -5.57
N LYS A 52 -6.77 -7.71 -6.02
CA LYS A 52 -7.88 -8.26 -5.24
C LYS A 52 -7.41 -8.98 -3.99
N MET A 53 -6.33 -9.76 -4.08
CA MET A 53 -5.69 -10.38 -2.92
C MET A 53 -5.18 -9.31 -1.94
N GLY A 54 -4.50 -8.29 -2.45
CA GLY A 54 -4.06 -7.14 -1.67
C GLY A 54 -5.21 -6.45 -0.95
N PHE A 55 -6.32 -6.19 -1.63
CA PHE A 55 -7.51 -5.57 -1.05
C PHE A 55 -8.02 -6.35 0.16
N ASN A 56 -8.21 -7.66 0.03
CA ASN A 56 -8.66 -8.51 1.14
C ASN A 56 -7.65 -8.61 2.30
N ILE A 57 -6.35 -8.45 2.01
CA ILE A 57 -5.33 -8.35 3.07
C ILE A 57 -5.46 -7.00 3.77
N GLY A 58 -5.57 -5.91 3.01
CA GLY A 58 -5.70 -4.54 3.52
C GLY A 58 -6.88 -4.36 4.46
N THR A 59 -8.04 -4.93 4.13
CA THR A 59 -9.25 -4.86 4.97
C THR A 59 -9.06 -5.50 6.34
N ARG A 60 -8.15 -6.47 6.49
CA ARG A 60 -7.84 -7.12 7.76
C ARG A 60 -6.66 -6.45 8.47
N LEU A 61 -5.69 -5.96 7.71
CA LEU A 61 -4.43 -5.41 8.19
C LEU A 61 -4.60 -4.04 8.86
N ILE A 62 -5.63 -3.29 8.49
CA ILE A 62 -5.95 -1.98 9.08
C ILE A 62 -6.24 -2.05 10.59
N GLU A 63 -6.87 -3.11 11.09
CA GLU A 63 -7.18 -3.24 12.51
C GLU A 63 -5.90 -3.30 13.35
N GLU A 64 -4.93 -4.10 12.90
CA GLU A 64 -3.62 -4.19 13.56
C GLU A 64 -2.86 -2.87 13.47
N PHE A 65 -2.92 -2.19 12.32
CA PHE A 65 -2.32 -0.87 12.15
C PHE A 65 -2.89 0.13 13.16
N LEU A 66 -4.21 0.25 13.26
CA LEU A 66 -4.85 1.18 14.20
C LEU A 66 -4.56 0.82 15.66
N ALA A 67 -4.54 -0.49 15.99
CA ALA A 67 -4.29 -0.96 17.35
C ALA A 67 -2.85 -0.71 17.85
N LYS A 68 -1.86 -0.67 16.94
CA LYS A 68 -0.44 -0.59 17.31
C LYS A 68 0.24 0.73 16.96
N SER A 69 -0.37 1.54 16.09
CA SER A 69 0.26 2.77 15.61
C SER A 69 0.00 3.99 16.49
N ASP A 70 -1.01 3.96 17.38
CA ASP A 70 -1.50 5.12 18.14
C ASP A 70 -1.84 6.33 17.23
N ILE A 71 -2.16 6.07 15.95
CA ILE A 71 -2.61 7.09 15.00
C ILE A 71 -4.10 7.37 15.27
N SER A 72 -4.40 8.62 15.61
CA SER A 72 -5.78 9.13 15.65
C SER A 72 -6.26 9.54 14.25
N PHE A 73 -7.46 10.11 14.17
CA PHE A 73 -7.98 10.71 12.94
C PHE A 73 -6.98 11.69 12.31
N CYS A 74 -6.74 11.53 11.01
CA CYS A 74 -5.95 12.45 10.20
C CYS A 74 -6.80 13.68 9.83
N GLU A 75 -6.21 14.86 9.85
CA GLU A 75 -6.88 16.14 9.55
C GLU A 75 -7.23 16.26 8.06
N ASP A 76 -6.33 15.80 7.18
CA ASP A 76 -6.53 15.82 5.73
C ASP A 76 -5.95 14.58 5.02
N PHE A 77 -6.20 14.50 3.72
CA PHE A 77 -5.73 13.40 2.90
C PHE A 77 -4.21 13.39 2.71
N GLU A 78 -3.55 14.56 2.72
CA GLU A 78 -2.08 14.65 2.64
C GLU A 78 -1.43 14.02 3.87
N GLU A 79 -2.00 14.28 5.06
CA GLU A 79 -1.58 13.65 6.30
C GLU A 79 -1.79 12.14 6.27
N THR A 80 -2.93 11.68 5.75
CA THR A 80 -3.22 10.25 5.55
C THR A 80 -2.13 9.57 4.70
N VAL A 81 -1.72 10.19 3.59
CA VAL A 81 -0.66 9.68 2.72
C VAL A 81 0.72 9.72 3.42
N ASN A 82 0.99 10.75 4.24
CA ASN A 82 2.21 10.79 5.06
C ASN A 82 2.27 9.67 6.10
N VAL A 83 1.14 9.35 6.74
CA VAL A 83 1.03 8.24 7.69
C VAL A 83 1.29 6.90 6.99
N ILE A 84 0.71 6.70 5.80
CA ILE A 84 0.98 5.49 5.00
C ILE A 84 2.48 5.37 4.69
N ALA A 85 3.07 6.41 4.12
CA ALA A 85 4.45 6.40 3.63
C ALA A 85 5.51 6.24 4.74
N LYS A 86 5.24 6.76 5.95
CA LYS A 86 6.25 6.84 7.03
C LYS A 86 5.98 5.92 8.20
N VAL A 87 4.71 5.61 8.47
CA VAL A 87 4.32 4.75 9.60
C VAL A 87 3.94 3.37 9.10
N ALA A 88 2.98 3.25 8.18
CA ALA A 88 2.50 1.94 7.73
C ALA A 88 3.58 1.17 6.95
N PHE A 89 4.22 1.81 5.98
CA PHE A 89 5.33 1.21 5.22
C PHE A 89 6.46 0.78 6.15
N LYS A 90 6.76 1.58 7.17
CA LYS A 90 7.80 1.27 8.14
C LYS A 90 7.40 0.09 9.01
N MET A 91 6.17 0.10 9.52
CA MET A 91 5.60 -0.93 10.37
C MET A 91 5.57 -2.30 9.70
N PHE A 92 5.10 -2.39 8.45
CA PHE A 92 4.84 -3.67 7.78
C PHE A 92 5.97 -4.14 6.87
N LEU A 93 6.70 -3.22 6.24
CA LEU A 93 7.72 -3.55 5.24
C LEU A 93 9.13 -3.10 5.67
N GLY A 94 9.27 -2.35 6.76
CA GLY A 94 10.57 -1.83 7.22
C GLY A 94 11.13 -0.66 6.39
N ILE A 95 10.41 -0.21 5.36
CA ILE A 95 10.79 0.87 4.45
C ILE A 95 10.08 2.19 4.79
N SER A 96 10.49 3.29 4.19
CA SER A 96 9.77 4.56 4.30
C SER A 96 9.80 5.28 2.96
N GLY A 97 8.75 6.03 2.67
CA GLY A 97 8.61 6.79 1.42
C GLY A 97 8.56 8.29 1.62
N THR A 98 8.90 9.02 0.57
CA THR A 98 8.74 10.48 0.49
C THR A 98 7.41 10.80 -0.19
N VAL A 99 6.60 11.63 0.48
CA VAL A 99 5.31 12.08 -0.07
C VAL A 99 5.47 13.39 -0.82
N THR A 100 4.95 13.45 -2.04
CA THR A 100 4.84 14.69 -2.82
C THR A 100 3.40 14.90 -3.32
N CYS A 101 2.95 16.15 -3.33
CA CYS A 101 1.66 16.51 -3.91
C CYS A 101 1.82 16.62 -5.43
N VAL A 102 1.12 15.76 -6.19
CA VAL A 102 1.14 15.75 -7.65
C VAL A 102 0.08 16.71 -8.19
N ASN A 103 -1.13 16.63 -7.65
CA ASN A 103 -2.22 17.53 -7.99
C ASN A 103 -3.12 17.73 -6.77
N LYS A 104 -3.12 18.96 -6.24
CA LYS A 104 -3.90 19.30 -5.04
C LYS A 104 -5.41 19.37 -5.31
N GLU A 105 -5.83 19.80 -6.50
CA GLU A 105 -7.25 19.92 -6.86
C GLU A 105 -7.92 18.55 -6.97
N SER A 106 -7.20 17.57 -7.53
CA SER A 106 -7.67 16.19 -7.68
C SER A 106 -7.24 15.27 -6.53
N ASN A 107 -6.66 15.82 -5.45
CA ASN A 107 -6.13 15.07 -4.30
C ASN A 107 -5.23 13.88 -4.70
N ILE A 108 -4.33 14.11 -5.65
CA ILE A 108 -3.35 13.12 -6.10
C ILE A 108 -2.02 13.39 -5.40
N PHE A 109 -1.55 12.41 -4.66
CA PHE A 109 -0.26 12.43 -3.99
C PHE A 109 0.56 11.23 -4.46
N SER A 110 1.87 11.38 -4.50
CA SER A 110 2.79 10.28 -4.79
C SER A 110 3.61 9.91 -3.56
N ILE A 111 3.90 8.61 -3.44
CA ILE A 111 4.86 8.05 -2.49
C ILE A 111 6.05 7.51 -3.29
N ILE A 112 7.22 8.07 -3.04
CA ILE A 112 8.48 7.71 -3.69
C ILE A 112 9.36 6.91 -2.72
N PHE A 113 9.89 5.77 -3.14
CA PHE A 113 10.77 4.92 -2.33
C PHE A 113 11.71 4.08 -3.20
N ASP A 114 12.87 3.74 -2.65
CA ASP A 114 13.95 3.09 -3.42
C ASP A 114 14.10 1.59 -3.12
N ASN A 115 13.53 1.13 -1.99
CA ASN A 115 13.63 -0.27 -1.56
C ASN A 115 12.23 -0.87 -1.44
N ASN A 116 12.03 -2.07 -1.98
CA ASN A 116 10.77 -2.78 -1.90
C ASN A 116 11.04 -4.27 -1.63
N PRO A 117 10.77 -4.75 -0.39
CA PRO A 117 11.05 -6.14 -0.01
C PRO A 117 10.35 -7.18 -0.90
N LEU A 118 9.26 -6.81 -1.58
CA LEU A 118 8.59 -7.73 -2.49
C LEU A 118 9.44 -8.09 -3.72
N SER A 119 10.29 -7.17 -4.18
CA SER A 119 11.01 -7.25 -5.46
C SER A 119 12.52 -7.48 -5.33
N ASP A 120 13.09 -7.56 -4.11
CA ASP A 120 14.53 -7.66 -3.84
C ASP A 120 15.28 -8.77 -4.63
N PHE A 121 14.60 -9.85 -5.01
CA PHE A 121 15.18 -11.00 -5.74
C PHE A 121 14.49 -11.30 -7.07
N VAL A 122 13.86 -10.29 -7.66
CA VAL A 122 13.01 -10.46 -8.84
C VAL A 122 13.63 -9.79 -10.05
N GLU A 123 13.67 -10.52 -11.16
CA GLU A 123 13.94 -9.96 -12.48
C GLU A 123 12.77 -10.33 -13.39
N LEU A 124 12.17 -9.34 -14.05
CA LEU A 124 11.07 -9.56 -14.97
C LEU A 124 11.58 -9.90 -16.38
N PRO A 125 11.22 -11.06 -16.96
CA PRO A 125 11.44 -11.33 -18.36
C PRO A 125 10.71 -10.31 -19.24
N LYS A 126 11.26 -10.00 -20.42
CA LYS A 126 10.64 -9.07 -21.39
C LYS A 126 9.21 -9.45 -21.78
N SER A 127 8.91 -10.74 -21.79
CA SER A 127 7.57 -11.28 -22.07
C SER A 127 6.53 -10.91 -21.00
N LEU A 128 6.96 -10.54 -19.79
CA LEU A 128 6.10 -10.15 -18.66
C LEU A 128 6.16 -8.64 -18.38
N SER A 129 6.46 -7.81 -19.38
CA SER A 129 6.56 -6.35 -19.21
C SER A 129 5.23 -5.69 -18.78
N SER A 130 4.09 -6.30 -19.08
CA SER A 130 2.76 -5.87 -18.61
C SER A 130 2.44 -6.29 -17.17
N LEU A 131 3.25 -7.16 -16.55
CA LEU A 131 3.04 -7.58 -15.18
C LEU A 131 3.35 -6.43 -14.22
N ASN A 132 2.38 -6.09 -13.39
CA ASN A 132 2.54 -5.18 -12.28
C ASN A 132 2.85 -6.01 -11.04
N TYR A 133 4.11 -6.44 -10.93
CA TYR A 133 4.54 -7.38 -9.90
C TYR A 133 4.19 -6.90 -8.49
N CYS A 134 4.12 -5.59 -8.24
CA CYS A 134 3.82 -5.02 -6.93
C CYS A 134 2.34 -4.61 -6.73
N SER A 135 1.41 -4.99 -7.63
CA SER A 135 -0.02 -4.62 -7.53
C SER A 135 -0.70 -5.04 -6.23
N LEU A 136 -0.16 -6.04 -5.53
CA LEU A 136 -0.64 -6.41 -4.21
C LEU A 136 -0.58 -5.24 -3.22
N LEU A 137 0.47 -4.41 -3.27
CA LEU A 137 0.59 -3.22 -2.39
C LEU A 137 -0.51 -2.20 -2.67
N CYS A 138 -0.85 -1.98 -3.95
CA CYS A 138 -1.95 -1.11 -4.33
C CYS A 138 -3.27 -1.61 -3.74
N GLY A 139 -3.52 -2.91 -3.84
CA GLY A 139 -4.68 -3.57 -3.24
C GLY A 139 -4.73 -3.36 -1.73
N VAL A 140 -3.63 -3.60 -1.02
CA VAL A 140 -3.55 -3.44 0.44
C VAL A 140 -3.93 -2.02 0.86
N ILE A 141 -3.40 -1.01 0.18
CA ILE A 141 -3.71 0.40 0.49
C ILE A 141 -5.20 0.69 0.24
N LYS A 142 -5.75 0.25 -0.90
CA LYS A 142 -7.18 0.42 -1.22
C LYS A 142 -8.07 -0.22 -0.16
N GLY A 143 -7.83 -1.49 0.16
CA GLY A 143 -8.62 -2.24 1.13
C GLY A 143 -8.53 -1.67 2.55
N ALA A 144 -7.35 -1.22 2.97
CA ALA A 144 -7.16 -0.62 4.29
C ALA A 144 -7.89 0.72 4.42
N LEU A 145 -7.78 1.59 3.41
CA LEU A 145 -8.45 2.89 3.41
C LEU A 145 -9.97 2.78 3.30
N GLU A 146 -10.48 1.78 2.58
CA GLU A 146 -11.92 1.56 2.46
C GLU A 146 -12.57 1.20 3.80
N GLN A 147 -11.88 0.46 4.67
CA GLN A 147 -12.37 0.16 6.03
C GLN A 147 -12.52 1.39 6.92
N ILE A 148 -11.77 2.46 6.62
CA ILE A 148 -11.93 3.77 7.28
C ILE A 148 -12.69 4.75 6.38
N ARG A 149 -13.51 4.24 5.44
CA ARG A 149 -14.45 5.00 4.60
C ARG A 149 -13.79 5.94 3.60
N ILE A 150 -12.53 5.69 3.23
CA ILE A 150 -11.78 6.47 2.24
C ILE A 150 -11.57 5.59 1.01
N LYS A 151 -12.27 5.89 -0.09
CA LYS A 151 -12.04 5.22 -1.37
C LYS A 151 -10.96 5.95 -2.16
N VAL A 152 -9.96 5.20 -2.62
CA VAL A 152 -8.85 5.74 -3.40
C VAL A 152 -8.59 4.95 -4.68
N ASN A 153 -8.05 5.62 -5.69
CA ASN A 153 -7.27 4.96 -6.72
C ASN A 153 -5.82 4.88 -6.26
N CYS A 154 -5.17 3.74 -6.51
CA CYS A 154 -3.78 3.49 -6.13
C CYS A 154 -3.12 2.67 -7.23
N TYR A 155 -2.02 3.17 -7.80
CA TYR A 155 -1.29 2.51 -8.89
C TYR A 155 0.16 2.99 -8.98
N PHE A 156 1.05 2.14 -9.45
CA PHE A 156 2.44 2.50 -9.72
C PHE A 156 2.53 3.32 -11.02
N VAL A 157 3.34 4.39 -10.99
CA VAL A 157 3.71 5.16 -12.18
C VAL A 157 5.19 4.99 -12.55
N LYS A 158 6.02 4.53 -11.60
CA LYS A 158 7.39 4.08 -11.83
C LYS A 158 7.66 2.79 -11.07
N ASP A 159 8.37 1.88 -11.71
CA ASP A 159 8.68 0.54 -11.20
C ASP A 159 10.10 0.13 -11.60
N MET A 160 10.97 -0.08 -10.61
CA MET A 160 12.36 -0.47 -10.86
C MET A 160 12.47 -1.83 -11.57
N LEU A 161 11.49 -2.74 -11.42
CA LEU A 161 11.47 -4.00 -12.18
C LEU A 161 11.22 -3.79 -13.67
N LYS A 162 10.70 -2.62 -14.05
CA LYS A 162 10.48 -2.19 -15.44
C LYS A 162 11.57 -1.27 -15.96
N GLY A 163 12.60 -1.01 -15.15
CA GLY A 163 13.79 -0.23 -15.53
C GLY A 163 13.77 1.24 -15.10
N ASP A 164 12.83 1.66 -14.24
CA ASP A 164 12.87 2.99 -13.62
C ASP A 164 13.93 3.08 -12.49
N ASP A 165 14.34 4.30 -12.15
CA ASP A 165 15.36 4.54 -11.12
C ASP A 165 14.86 4.34 -9.67
N TYR A 166 13.54 4.41 -9.46
CA TYR A 166 12.89 4.34 -8.15
C TYR A 166 11.43 3.86 -8.30
N TYR A 167 10.80 3.48 -7.19
CA TYR A 167 9.36 3.20 -7.17
C TYR A 167 8.57 4.47 -6.89
N GLU A 168 7.52 4.68 -7.67
CA GLU A 168 6.59 5.80 -7.46
C GLU A 168 5.15 5.29 -7.53
N LEU A 169 4.43 5.51 -6.43
CA LEU A 169 3.05 5.08 -6.26
C LEU A 169 2.15 6.31 -6.18
N TYR A 170 1.16 6.43 -7.06
CA TYR A 170 0.13 7.45 -6.98
C TYR A 170 -1.04 6.96 -6.13
N ILE A 171 -1.50 7.83 -5.24
CA ILE A 171 -2.71 7.65 -4.44
C ILE A 171 -3.62 8.86 -4.68
N GLN A 172 -4.81 8.61 -5.20
CA GLN A 172 -5.81 9.61 -5.51
C GLN A 172 -7.07 9.38 -4.67
N LEU A 173 -7.51 10.40 -3.95
CA LEU A 173 -8.80 10.35 -3.25
C LEU A 173 -9.95 10.39 -4.26
N ASN A 174 -10.83 9.38 -4.22
CA ASN A 174 -12.03 9.33 -5.06
C ASN A 174 -13.26 9.82 -4.28
N GLU A 175 -13.49 9.25 -3.10
CA GLU A 175 -14.71 9.47 -2.32
C GLU A 175 -14.42 9.26 -0.83
N VAL A 176 -15.01 10.11 0.02
CA VAL A 176 -15.12 9.87 1.46
C VAL A 176 -16.56 9.46 1.75
N MET A 177 -16.76 8.21 2.17
CA MET A 177 -18.10 7.66 2.39
C MET A 177 -18.71 8.24 3.66
N LYS A 178 -19.95 8.71 3.56
CA LYS A 178 -20.69 9.24 4.73
C LYS A 178 -21.11 8.10 5.65
N GLU A 179 -21.21 8.41 6.92
CA GLU A 179 -21.80 7.53 7.92
C GLU A 179 -23.32 7.47 7.70
N GLU A 180 -23.84 6.30 7.32
CA GLU A 180 -25.28 6.03 7.42
C GLU A 180 -25.59 5.73 8.88
N ILE A 181 -26.10 6.73 9.61
CA ILE A 181 -26.76 6.49 10.87
C ILE A 181 -28.09 5.83 10.51
N LEU A 182 -28.18 4.51 10.65
CA LEU A 182 -29.46 3.83 10.70
C LEU A 182 -30.17 4.34 11.96
N ASN A 183 -31.10 5.28 11.77
CA ASN A 183 -32.05 5.61 12.82
C ASN A 183 -32.92 4.36 13.02
N ASP A 184 -32.63 3.57 14.05
CA ASP A 184 -33.52 2.56 14.60
C ASP A 184 -34.74 3.24 15.28
N GLU A 185 -35.45 4.08 14.54
CA GLU A 185 -36.74 4.66 14.90
C GLU A 185 -37.80 4.16 13.91
N GLU A 186 -38.08 2.86 13.94
CA GLU A 186 -39.43 2.38 13.64
C GLU A 186 -39.97 1.72 14.92
N SER A 187 -40.70 2.54 15.69
CA SER A 187 -41.63 2.12 16.74
C SER A 187 -42.95 1.64 16.15
#